data_AF-F9P9P0-F1
#
_entry.id   AF-F9P9P0-F1
#
_cell.length_a   1.000
_cell.length_b   1.000
_cell.length_c   1.000
_cell.angle_alpha   90.00
_cell.angle_beta   90.00
_cell.angle_gamma   90.00
#
_symmetry.space_group_name_H-M   'P 1'
#
loop_
_entity.id
_entity.type
_entity.pdbx_description
1 polymer ?
#
loop_
_entity_poly.entity_id
_entity_poly.type
_entity_poly.pdbx_seq_one_letter_code
_entity_poly.pdbx_strand_id
1 'polypeptide(L)'
;MRTGWSDASLAVENALAAEAAGVSALAMHGRTREQMYTGHADLKTLHHVAQALTKIPFIANGDIRTVQDAKQRIEEVGADAVMIGRAAMGNPYLFHQINHYFETGEILPDLSFEDKMQVAYDHLKRLIDLKGEHIAVREFRGLAPHYLRGTAGAAKLRSAISQANSLAEIEELLQV
;
A
#
# COMPACT_ATOMS: atom_id res chain seq x y z
N MET A 1 -1.23 3.87 -14.80
CA MET A 1 -1.80 2.99 -15.86
C MET A 1 -1.66 1.51 -15.49
N ARG A 2 -2.20 0.61 -16.31
CA ARG A 2 -2.02 -0.86 -16.24
C ARG A 2 -1.17 -1.33 -17.42
N THR A 3 -0.70 -2.57 -17.42
CA THR A 3 0.12 -3.13 -18.52
C THR A 3 -0.62 -3.22 -19.85
N GLY A 4 -1.96 -3.25 -19.82
CA GLY A 4 -2.82 -3.18 -21.00
C GLY A 4 -4.26 -3.55 -20.66
N TRP A 5 -5.09 -3.84 -21.68
CA TRP A 5 -6.50 -4.19 -21.48
C TRP A 5 -6.67 -5.67 -21.10
N SER A 6 -6.46 -6.57 -22.06
CA SER A 6 -6.51 -8.04 -21.92
C SER A 6 -5.11 -8.64 -21.81
N ASP A 7 -4.15 -8.09 -22.57
CA ASP A 7 -2.74 -8.48 -22.61
C ASP A 7 -1.82 -7.26 -22.40
N ALA A 8 -0.51 -7.51 -22.40
CA ALA A 8 0.53 -6.53 -22.10
C ALA A 8 1.36 -6.09 -23.32
N SER A 9 0.96 -6.46 -24.55
CA SER A 9 1.77 -6.24 -25.76
C SER A 9 2.08 -4.76 -26.03
N LEU A 10 1.17 -3.86 -25.67
CA LEU A 10 1.30 -2.41 -25.85
C LEU A 10 1.82 -1.67 -24.62
N ALA A 11 2.29 -2.36 -23.57
CA ALA A 11 2.70 -1.71 -22.32
C ALA A 11 3.80 -0.65 -22.55
N VAL A 12 4.83 -1.01 -23.32
CA VAL A 12 5.96 -0.12 -23.64
C VAL A 12 5.52 1.02 -24.55
N GLU A 13 4.77 0.74 -25.61
CA GLU A 13 4.27 1.76 -26.54
C GLU A 13 3.42 2.80 -25.81
N ASN A 14 2.48 2.36 -24.96
CA ASN A 14 1.65 3.25 -24.18
C ASN A 14 2.46 4.09 -23.17
N ALA A 15 3.51 3.52 -22.58
CA ALA A 15 4.39 4.26 -21.67
C ALA A 15 5.19 5.34 -22.39
N LEU A 16 5.76 5.02 -23.56
CA LEU A 16 6.48 5.98 -24.41
C LEU A 16 5.55 7.07 -24.95
N ALA A 17 4.31 6.74 -25.28
CA ALA A 17 3.31 7.73 -25.69
C ALA A 17 3.00 8.72 -24.55
N ALA A 18 2.91 8.25 -23.30
CA ALA A 18 2.74 9.12 -22.14
C ALA A 18 3.97 10.00 -21.88
N GLU A 19 5.19 9.46 -22.03
CA GLU A 19 6.43 10.25 -21.94
C GLU A 19 6.47 11.35 -23.02
N ALA A 20 6.15 11.01 -24.27
CA ALA A 20 6.12 11.95 -25.38
C ALA A 20 5.06 13.06 -25.19
N ALA A 21 3.95 12.75 -24.51
CA ALA A 21 2.93 13.72 -24.14
C ALA A 21 3.37 14.69 -23.01
N GLY A 22 4.51 14.45 -22.36
CA GLY A 22 5.09 15.35 -21.37
C GLY A 22 4.57 15.16 -19.95
N VAL A 23 4.16 13.94 -19.56
CA VAL A 23 3.83 13.66 -18.15
C VAL A 23 5.07 13.81 -17.26
N SER A 24 4.89 14.19 -15.99
CA SER A 24 6.02 14.37 -15.06
C SER A 24 6.59 13.06 -14.50
N ALA A 25 5.77 12.00 -14.46
CA ALA A 25 6.14 10.67 -13.97
C ALA A 25 5.11 9.63 -14.45
N LEU A 26 5.48 8.35 -14.46
CA LEU A 26 4.59 7.27 -14.88
C LEU A 26 4.52 6.16 -13.83
N ALA A 27 3.33 5.94 -13.27
CA ALA A 27 3.06 4.78 -12.43
C ALA A 27 2.36 3.67 -13.24
N MET A 28 2.86 2.44 -13.18
CA MET A 28 2.22 1.28 -13.83
C MET A 28 1.97 0.14 -12.85
N HIS A 29 0.71 -0.28 -12.75
CA HIS A 29 0.36 -1.54 -12.09
C HIS A 29 0.68 -2.70 -13.04
N GLY A 30 1.47 -3.69 -12.58
CA GLY A 30 1.87 -4.88 -13.33
C GLY A 30 0.75 -5.88 -13.67
N ARG A 31 -0.50 -5.44 -13.88
CA ARG A 31 -1.62 -6.29 -14.29
C ARG A 31 -2.35 -5.62 -15.43
N THR A 32 -2.92 -6.41 -16.33
CA THR A 32 -3.86 -5.93 -17.35
C THR A 32 -5.18 -5.57 -16.69
N ARG A 33 -6.03 -4.77 -17.35
CA ARG A 33 -7.35 -4.40 -16.81
C ARG A 33 -8.19 -5.63 -16.48
N GLU A 34 -8.24 -6.63 -17.35
CA GLU A 34 -9.09 -7.82 -17.19
C GLU A 34 -8.68 -8.73 -16.04
N GLN A 35 -7.39 -8.77 -15.70
CA GLN A 35 -6.92 -9.51 -14.52
C GLN A 35 -7.50 -8.97 -13.21
N MET A 36 -7.99 -7.72 -13.16
CA MET A 36 -8.41 -7.06 -11.92
C MET A 36 -7.32 -7.19 -10.82
N TYR A 37 -7.54 -8.05 -9.82
CA TYR A 37 -6.58 -8.35 -8.74
C TYR A 37 -6.20 -9.83 -8.66
N THR A 38 -6.50 -10.64 -9.69
CA THR A 38 -6.12 -12.05 -9.77
C THR A 38 -4.69 -12.21 -10.29
N GLY A 39 -4.13 -13.41 -10.16
CA GLY A 39 -2.75 -13.70 -10.56
C GLY A 39 -1.71 -12.84 -9.82
N HIS A 40 -0.55 -12.68 -10.43
CA HIS A 40 0.57 -11.89 -9.90
C HIS A 40 0.87 -10.69 -10.80
N ALA A 41 1.45 -9.64 -10.22
CA ALA A 41 2.01 -8.54 -11.00
C ALA A 41 3.14 -9.06 -11.92
N ASP A 42 3.05 -8.76 -13.21
CA ASP A 42 4.03 -9.11 -14.23
C ASP A 42 5.25 -8.17 -14.16
N LEU A 43 6.28 -8.64 -13.46
CA LEU A 43 7.53 -7.91 -13.27
C LEU A 43 8.34 -7.79 -14.56
N LYS A 44 8.19 -8.72 -15.50
CA LYS A 44 8.93 -8.69 -16.77
C LYS A 44 8.45 -7.55 -17.63
N THR A 45 7.13 -7.37 -17.74
CA THR A 45 6.57 -6.23 -18.46
C THR A 45 6.94 -4.91 -17.79
N LEU A 46 6.88 -4.82 -16.45
CA LEU A 46 7.32 -3.63 -15.73
C LEU A 46 8.80 -3.31 -16.00
N HIS A 47 9.65 -4.34 -16.08
CA HIS A 47 11.07 -4.17 -16.38
C HIS A 47 11.27 -3.60 -17.78
N HIS A 48 10.60 -4.16 -18.80
CA HIS A 48 10.69 -3.64 -20.16
C HIS A 48 10.23 -2.17 -20.26
N VAL A 49 9.19 -1.79 -19.50
CA VAL A 49 8.72 -0.40 -19.45
C VAL A 49 9.76 0.50 -18.76
N ALA A 50 10.32 0.06 -17.64
CA ALA A 50 11.37 0.80 -16.93
C ALA A 50 12.59 1.07 -17.83
N GLN A 51 13.04 0.08 -18.59
CA GLN A 51 14.17 0.23 -19.52
C GLN A 51 13.87 1.11 -20.74
N ALA A 52 12.60 1.24 -21.13
CA ALA A 52 12.21 2.03 -22.29
C ALA A 52 12.04 3.52 -21.98
N LEU A 53 11.62 3.87 -20.76
CA LEU A 53 11.49 5.25 -20.32
C LEU A 53 12.87 5.86 -20.05
N THR A 54 13.10 7.08 -20.52
CA THR A 54 14.42 7.73 -20.45
C THR A 54 14.40 9.16 -19.91
N LYS A 55 13.22 9.79 -19.85
CA LYS A 55 13.07 11.21 -19.50
C LYS A 55 12.29 11.45 -18.22
N ILE A 56 11.53 10.47 -17.77
CA ILE A 56 10.59 10.60 -16.65
C ILE A 56 10.80 9.47 -15.63
N PRO A 57 10.53 9.71 -14.34
CA PRO A 57 10.56 8.66 -13.34
C PRO A 57 9.47 7.60 -13.59
N PHE A 58 9.85 6.33 -13.45
CA PHE A 58 8.96 5.18 -13.47
C PHE A 58 8.67 4.66 -12.07
N ILE A 59 7.38 4.47 -11.77
CA ILE A 59 6.89 4.03 -10.47
C ILE A 59 6.23 2.65 -10.63
N ALA A 60 6.90 1.61 -10.16
CA ALA A 60 6.36 0.25 -10.22
C ALA A 60 5.26 0.04 -9.16
N ASN A 61 4.16 -0.57 -9.57
CA ASN A 61 3.03 -0.87 -8.69
C ASN A 61 2.55 -2.32 -8.85
N GLY A 62 2.13 -2.92 -7.75
CA GLY A 62 1.52 -4.25 -7.73
C GLY A 62 2.27 -5.23 -6.84
N ASP A 63 1.51 -5.82 -5.91
CA ASP A 63 1.94 -6.91 -5.02
C ASP A 63 3.17 -6.63 -4.13
N ILE A 64 3.50 -5.37 -3.89
CA ILE A 64 4.51 -4.97 -2.90
C ILE A 64 3.89 -5.06 -1.50
N ARG A 65 4.42 -5.98 -0.68
CA ARG A 65 3.93 -6.24 0.69
C ARG A 65 5.04 -6.18 1.73
N THR A 66 6.29 -6.22 1.29
CA THR A 66 7.48 -6.30 2.13
C THR A 66 8.58 -5.36 1.61
N VAL A 67 9.60 -5.14 2.43
CA VAL A 67 10.83 -4.43 2.03
C VAL A 67 11.51 -5.13 0.85
N GLN A 68 11.52 -6.46 0.86
CA GLN A 68 12.11 -7.29 -0.20
C GLN A 68 11.37 -7.15 -1.53
N ASP A 69 10.03 -7.06 -1.49
CA ASP A 69 9.26 -6.80 -2.71
C ASP A 69 9.62 -5.44 -3.29
N ALA A 70 9.73 -4.39 -2.45
CA ALA A 70 10.10 -3.06 -2.88
C ALA A 70 11.53 -3.01 -3.46
N LYS A 71 12.48 -3.66 -2.78
CA LYS A 71 13.85 -3.90 -3.26
C LYS A 71 13.85 -4.53 -4.65
N GLN A 72 13.10 -5.61 -4.86
CA GLN A 72 13.00 -6.25 -6.17
C GLN A 72 12.45 -5.29 -7.25
N ARG A 73 11.48 -4.41 -6.93
CA ARG A 73 10.95 -3.47 -7.93
C ARG A 73 11.95 -2.38 -8.29
N ILE A 74 12.79 -1.96 -7.36
CA ILE A 74 13.77 -0.90 -7.61
C ILE A 74 15.02 -1.50 -8.27
N GLU A 75 15.61 -2.53 -7.69
CA GLU A 75 16.91 -3.07 -8.13
C GLU A 75 16.80 -4.01 -9.34
N GLU A 76 15.82 -4.92 -9.37
CA GLU A 76 15.72 -5.94 -10.43
C GLU A 76 14.87 -5.46 -11.61
N VAL A 77 13.72 -4.83 -11.30
CA VAL A 77 12.84 -4.27 -12.34
C VAL A 77 13.42 -2.97 -12.90
N GLY A 78 14.17 -2.21 -12.11
CA GLY A 78 14.77 -0.94 -12.52
C GLY A 78 13.83 0.27 -12.39
N ALA A 79 12.84 0.20 -11.50
CA ALA A 79 11.95 1.35 -11.25
C ALA A 79 12.63 2.39 -10.34
N ASP A 80 12.35 3.67 -10.57
CA ASP A 80 12.85 4.77 -9.74
C ASP A 80 12.16 4.84 -8.37
N ALA A 81 10.90 4.37 -8.30
CA ALA A 81 10.15 4.31 -7.07
C ALA A 81 9.11 3.18 -7.10
N VAL A 82 8.51 2.93 -5.92
CA VAL A 82 7.40 1.98 -5.77
C VAL A 82 6.14 2.67 -5.26
N MET A 83 4.99 2.22 -5.75
CA MET A 83 3.69 2.63 -5.24
C MET A 83 3.00 1.47 -4.54
N ILE A 84 2.56 1.70 -3.31
CA ILE A 84 1.98 0.68 -2.43
C ILE A 84 0.52 1.03 -2.15
N GLY A 85 -0.37 0.06 -2.32
CA GLY A 85 -1.81 0.20 -2.04
C GLY A 85 -2.25 -0.69 -0.88
N ARG A 86 -2.81 -1.85 -1.20
CA ARG A 86 -3.48 -2.76 -0.24
C ARG A 86 -2.65 -3.13 0.99
N ALA A 87 -1.33 -3.27 0.88
CA ALA A 87 -0.48 -3.61 2.02
C ALA A 87 -0.40 -2.47 3.06
N ALA A 88 -0.40 -1.23 2.60
CA ALA A 88 -0.34 -0.05 3.47
C ALA A 88 -1.60 0.15 4.32
N MET A 89 -2.75 -0.39 3.90
CA MET A 89 -4.02 -0.25 4.64
C MET A 89 -3.96 -0.85 6.05
N GLY A 90 -3.20 -1.93 6.25
CA GLY A 90 -3.02 -2.59 7.55
C GLY A 90 -1.64 -2.41 8.16
N ASN A 91 -0.69 -1.90 7.38
CA ASN A 91 0.68 -1.66 7.82
C ASN A 91 1.23 -0.38 7.15
N PRO A 92 0.82 0.82 7.58
CA PRO A 92 1.38 2.06 7.05
C PRO A 92 2.86 2.22 7.43
N TYR A 93 3.34 1.53 8.47
CA TYR A 93 4.75 1.51 8.86
C TYR A 93 5.66 0.88 7.78
N LEU A 94 5.11 0.12 6.83
CA LEU A 94 5.83 -0.43 5.69
C LEU A 94 6.58 0.66 4.89
N PHE A 95 6.04 1.87 4.77
CA PHE A 95 6.74 2.98 4.10
C PHE A 95 8.04 3.37 4.83
N HIS A 96 8.02 3.38 6.16
CA HIS A 96 9.20 3.67 6.96
C HIS A 96 10.23 2.54 6.85
N GLN A 97 9.79 1.28 6.93
CA GLN A 97 10.68 0.12 6.77
C GLN A 97 11.39 0.13 5.40
N ILE A 98 10.67 0.47 4.32
CA ILE A 98 11.22 0.54 2.97
C ILE A 98 12.24 1.68 2.86
N ASN A 99 11.89 2.90 3.29
CA ASN A 99 12.80 4.04 3.20
C ASN A 99 14.06 3.80 4.04
N HIS A 100 13.91 3.31 5.27
CA HIS A 100 15.03 2.98 6.15
C HIS A 100 15.98 1.98 5.50
N TYR A 101 15.46 0.95 4.83
CA TYR A 101 16.27 -0.02 4.10
C TYR A 101 17.08 0.64 2.97
N PHE A 102 16.48 1.51 2.17
CA PHE A 102 17.22 2.18 1.09
C PHE A 102 18.21 3.25 1.60
N GLU A 103 17.99 3.81 2.79
CA GLU A 103 18.89 4.77 3.42
C GLU A 103 20.08 4.11 4.12
N THR A 104 19.90 2.93 4.71
CA THR A 104 20.86 2.32 5.65
C THR A 104 21.34 0.93 5.24
N GLY A 105 20.56 0.21 4.41
CA GLY A 105 20.75 -1.21 4.11
C GLY A 105 20.16 -2.15 5.18
N GLU A 106 19.60 -1.63 6.26
CA GLU A 106 19.06 -2.43 7.38
C GLU A 106 17.56 -2.69 7.24
N ILE A 107 17.12 -3.89 7.61
CA ILE A 107 15.70 -4.25 7.61
C ILE A 107 15.16 -4.12 9.04
N LEU A 108 14.28 -3.15 9.25
CA LEU A 108 13.58 -3.00 10.53
C LEU A 108 12.61 -4.15 10.78
N PRO A 109 12.46 -4.58 12.04
CA PRO A 109 11.47 -5.58 12.39
C PRO A 109 10.05 -5.05 12.13
N ASP A 110 9.10 -5.97 12.02
CA ASP A 110 7.68 -5.63 12.01
C ASP A 110 7.26 -5.06 13.37
N LEU A 111 6.25 -4.17 13.34
CA LEU A 111 5.65 -3.66 14.57
C LEU A 111 5.07 -4.78 15.42
N SER A 112 5.22 -4.61 16.74
CA SER A 112 4.51 -5.38 17.76
C SER A 112 2.99 -5.23 17.59
N PHE A 113 2.21 -6.07 18.27
CA PHE A 113 0.76 -5.94 18.20
C PHE A 113 0.32 -4.60 18.83
N GLU A 114 0.94 -4.24 19.95
CA GLU A 114 0.73 -3.02 20.71
C GLU A 114 1.01 -1.78 19.85
N ASP A 115 2.17 -1.74 19.17
CA ASP A 115 2.52 -0.61 18.29
C ASP A 115 1.57 -0.50 17.09
N LYS A 116 1.08 -1.63 16.55
CA LYS A 116 0.04 -1.60 15.50
C LYS A 116 -1.27 -1.02 16.01
N MET A 117 -1.65 -1.30 17.25
CA MET A 117 -2.86 -0.73 17.87
C MET A 117 -2.67 0.77 18.12
N GLN A 118 -1.48 1.21 18.52
CA GLN A 118 -1.15 2.63 18.64
C GLN A 118 -1.29 3.36 17.29
N VAL A 119 -0.77 2.79 16.20
CA VAL A 119 -0.92 3.35 14.85
C VAL A 119 -2.40 3.43 14.43
N ALA A 120 -3.20 2.41 14.77
CA ALA A 120 -4.63 2.41 14.48
C ALA A 120 -5.37 3.48 15.29
N TYR A 121 -5.01 3.66 16.56
CA TYR A 121 -5.54 4.70 17.43
C TYR A 121 -5.17 6.12 16.94
N ASP A 122 -3.91 6.34 16.57
CA ASP A 122 -3.45 7.61 16.01
C ASP A 122 -4.21 7.97 14.72
N HIS A 123 -4.53 6.96 13.89
CA HIS A 123 -5.38 7.15 12.71
C HIS A 123 -6.80 7.57 13.12
N LEU A 124 -7.42 6.91 14.09
CA LEU A 124 -8.73 7.32 14.59
C LEU A 124 -8.70 8.76 15.12
N LYS A 125 -7.71 9.13 15.94
CA LYS A 125 -7.58 10.49 16.47
C LYS A 125 -7.49 11.54 15.37
N ARG A 126 -6.66 11.32 14.35
CA ARG A 126 -6.56 12.22 13.19
C ARG A 126 -7.86 12.29 12.39
N LEU A 127 -8.60 11.19 12.32
CA LEU A 127 -9.91 11.16 11.65
C LEU A 127 -10.96 11.93 12.45
N ILE A 128 -10.90 11.87 13.79
CA ILE A 128 -11.75 12.67 14.69
C ILE A 128 -11.45 14.15 14.50
N ASP A 129 -10.17 14.54 14.45
CA ASP A 129 -9.79 15.94 14.23
C ASP A 129 -10.32 16.48 12.89
N LEU A 130 -10.40 15.60 11.87
CA LEU A 130 -10.88 15.96 10.53
C LEU A 130 -12.41 16.01 10.40
N LYS A 131 -13.13 15.07 11.03
CA LYS A 131 -14.56 14.80 10.75
C LYS A 131 -15.47 14.84 11.97
N GLY A 132 -14.92 15.04 13.16
CA GLY A 132 -15.62 14.89 14.43
C GLY A 132 -15.82 13.41 14.82
N GLU A 133 -16.00 13.19 16.12
CA GLU A 133 -15.99 11.86 16.72
C GLU A 133 -17.02 10.91 16.11
N HIS A 134 -18.29 11.34 16.03
CA HIS A 134 -19.38 10.49 15.59
C HIS A 134 -19.15 9.93 14.17
N ILE A 135 -18.62 10.73 13.24
CA ILE A 135 -18.33 10.27 11.87
C ILE A 135 -17.09 9.39 11.86
N ALA A 136 -16.02 9.84 12.52
CA ALA A 136 -14.74 9.17 12.53
C ALA A 136 -14.81 7.76 13.12
N VAL A 137 -15.47 7.58 14.27
CA VAL A 137 -15.63 6.26 14.89
C VAL A 137 -16.37 5.31 13.94
N ARG A 138 -17.43 5.77 13.27
CA ARG A 138 -18.21 4.94 12.33
C ARG A 138 -17.41 4.54 11.10
N GLU A 139 -16.60 5.43 10.55
CA GLU A 139 -15.69 5.10 9.45
C GLU A 139 -14.58 4.15 9.93
N PHE A 140 -14.05 4.37 11.13
CA PHE A 140 -12.99 3.54 11.72
C PHE A 140 -13.41 2.08 11.91
N ARG A 141 -14.70 1.79 12.13
CA ARG A 141 -15.25 0.43 12.12
C ARG A 141 -14.86 -0.37 10.87
N GLY A 142 -14.79 0.30 9.72
CA GLY A 142 -14.37 -0.31 8.45
C GLY A 142 -12.86 -0.34 8.24
N LEU A 143 -12.11 0.53 8.92
CA LEU A 143 -10.65 0.64 8.80
C LEU A 143 -9.91 -0.30 9.76
N ALA A 144 -10.38 -0.41 11.01
CA ALA A 144 -9.77 -1.23 12.06
C ALA A 144 -9.51 -2.71 11.65
N PRO A 145 -10.40 -3.39 10.89
CA PRO A 145 -10.13 -4.75 10.42
C PRO A 145 -8.83 -4.91 9.61
N HIS A 146 -8.33 -3.85 8.97
CA HIS A 146 -7.09 -3.90 8.22
C HIS A 146 -5.86 -4.05 9.13
N TYR A 147 -5.83 -3.35 10.27
CA TYR A 147 -4.77 -3.46 11.27
C TYR A 147 -4.79 -4.81 12.01
N LEU A 148 -5.98 -5.40 12.15
CA LEU A 148 -6.21 -6.64 12.89
C LEU A 148 -6.05 -7.92 12.04
N ARG A 149 -5.70 -7.79 10.77
CA ARG A 149 -5.53 -8.94 9.87
C ARG A 149 -4.30 -9.76 10.27
N GLY A 150 -4.43 -11.08 10.28
CA GLY A 150 -3.33 -12.00 10.63
C GLY A 150 -3.06 -12.14 12.12
N THR A 151 -3.80 -11.43 12.99
CA THR A 151 -3.68 -11.57 14.44
C THR A 151 -4.63 -12.65 14.97
N ALA A 152 -4.09 -13.61 15.72
CA ALA A 152 -4.87 -14.65 16.38
C ALA A 152 -5.86 -14.04 17.39
N GLY A 153 -7.09 -14.54 17.44
CA GLY A 153 -8.11 -14.04 18.38
C GLY A 153 -8.76 -12.70 18.01
N ALA A 154 -8.25 -11.98 17.01
CA ALA A 154 -8.76 -10.65 16.65
C ALA A 154 -10.19 -10.64 16.07
N ALA A 155 -10.82 -11.80 15.85
CA ALA A 155 -12.22 -11.87 15.42
C ALA A 155 -13.19 -11.24 16.43
N LYS A 156 -12.97 -11.50 17.73
CA LYS A 156 -13.79 -10.90 18.81
C LYS A 156 -13.61 -9.39 18.85
N LEU A 157 -12.36 -8.93 18.79
CA LEU A 157 -12.01 -7.51 18.77
C LEU A 157 -12.61 -6.78 17.57
N ARG A 158 -12.51 -7.34 16.35
CA ARG A 158 -13.16 -6.78 15.15
C ARG A 158 -14.67 -6.65 15.31
N SER A 159 -15.32 -7.68 15.88
CA SER A 159 -16.77 -7.65 16.11
C SER A 159 -17.15 -6.56 17.10
N ALA A 160 -16.41 -6.41 18.19
CA ALA A 160 -16.65 -5.36 19.18
C ALA A 160 -16.45 -3.96 18.58
N ILE A 161 -15.34 -3.72 17.88
CA ILE A 161 -15.07 -2.45 17.21
C ILE A 161 -16.18 -2.09 16.22
N SER A 162 -16.73 -3.08 15.49
CA SER A 162 -17.81 -2.83 14.51
C SER A 162 -19.09 -2.22 15.12
N GLN A 163 -19.25 -2.35 16.45
CA GLN A 163 -20.41 -1.84 17.19
C GLN A 163 -20.09 -0.58 18.02
N ALA A 164 -18.82 -0.18 18.09
CA ALA A 164 -18.38 0.92 18.96
C ALA A 164 -18.89 2.29 18.50
N ASN A 165 -19.43 3.11 19.41
CA ASN A 165 -20.10 4.38 19.12
C ASN A 165 -19.35 5.63 19.62
N SER A 166 -18.27 5.45 20.37
CA SER A 166 -17.46 6.54 20.92
C SER A 166 -15.96 6.24 20.82
N LEU A 167 -15.14 7.28 20.98
CA LEU A 167 -13.70 7.14 21.12
C LEU A 167 -13.34 6.30 22.36
N ALA A 168 -14.02 6.57 23.48
CA ALA A 168 -13.77 5.87 24.75
C ALA A 168 -13.98 4.35 24.65
N GLU A 169 -15.01 3.90 23.93
CA GLU A 169 -15.21 2.47 23.66
C GLU A 169 -14.07 1.87 22.82
N ILE A 170 -13.54 2.62 21.85
CA ILE A 170 -12.39 2.15 21.05
C ILE A 170 -11.11 2.09 21.91
N GLU A 171 -10.87 3.07 22.77
CA GLU A 171 -9.72 3.09 23.70
C GLU A 171 -9.71 1.85 24.61
N GLU A 172 -10.87 1.53 25.22
CA GLU A 172 -11.01 0.33 26.05
C GLU A 172 -10.74 -0.96 25.24
N LEU A 173 -11.24 -1.04 24.01
CA LEU A 173 -11.07 -2.20 23.15
C LEU A 173 -9.62 -2.39 22.66
N LEU A 174 -8.91 -1.29 22.38
CA LEU A 174 -7.53 -1.31 21.91
C LEU A 174 -6.52 -1.37 23.05
N GLN A 175 -6.94 -1.13 24.30
CA GLN A 175 -6.09 -1.05 25.49
C GLN A 175 -5.02 0.05 25.37
N VAL A 176 -5.42 1.21 24.86
CA VAL A 176 -4.58 2.41 24.67
C VAL A 176 -5.07 3.58 25.50
#